data_AF-A0A936YR59-F1
#
_entry.id   AF-A0A936YR59-F1
#
_cell.length_a   1.000
_cell.length_b   1.000
_cell.length_c   1.000
_cell.angle_alpha   90.00
_cell.angle_beta   90.00
_cell.angle_gamma   90.00
#
_symmetry.space_group_name_H-M   'P 1'
#
loop_
_entity.id
_entity.type
_entity.pdbx_description
1 polymer ?
#
loop_
_entity_poly.entity_id
_entity_poly.type
_entity_poly.pdbx_seq_one_letter_code
_entity_poly.pdbx_strand_id
1 'polypeptide(L)'
;MPSSPSVIDRIYEAAIIPELWEGTCGVLAGEVKAFSAAIFTVSPDQSYRWISTANARALFEEFSASELRFQNVRPMRTLAMAPGIFTRDTDIMTAEELENDPVFRAFIYPNGLKWTAGCAIQEPSGHALIFDITKTDTSDPFSDRDMARLNRLKPDLARAALMSSRLSFQHAQTVTSALSLVGLPAVVIGDSGQAVAMNAEMEAMAPQISTGAADKLLIARPAALAMMEEALARLKSGNAPSVQSIPIAAEEGRPATILHVLPVRRMARDVFSRSLAVIIATTVGEVGPPDMRVLSGLFDLTPGEARLAREIASGATLETAAITLKLSIHTVRSYLKQVMAKTGTRRQAELTALLSGLGPRGPMSM
;
A
#
# COMPACT_ATOMS: atom_id res chain seq x y z
N MET A 1 13.89 24.03 -34.22
CA MET A 1 13.75 23.71 -32.79
C MET A 1 12.63 22.69 -32.67
N PRO A 2 12.79 21.57 -31.97
CA PRO A 2 11.66 20.68 -31.74
C PRO A 2 10.58 21.47 -30.98
N SER A 3 9.36 21.49 -31.53
CA SER A 3 8.20 22.12 -30.90
C SER A 3 8.01 21.53 -29.50
N SER A 4 7.91 22.39 -28.48
CA SER A 4 7.59 21.95 -27.12
C SER A 4 6.37 21.03 -27.17
N PRO A 5 6.42 19.84 -26.53
CA PRO A 5 5.32 18.88 -26.56
C PRO A 5 4.04 19.54 -26.03
N SER A 6 2.91 19.23 -26.66
CA SER A 6 1.62 19.79 -26.26
C SER A 6 1.25 19.32 -24.85
N VAL A 7 0.32 20.02 -24.19
CA VAL A 7 -0.20 19.61 -22.88
C VAL A 7 -0.76 18.19 -22.93
N ILE A 8 -1.40 17.84 -24.04
CA ILE A 8 -1.97 16.51 -24.28
C ILE A 8 -0.87 15.45 -24.37
N ASP A 9 0.21 15.71 -25.09
CA ASP A 9 1.33 14.77 -25.21
C ASP A 9 1.93 14.47 -23.83
N ARG A 10 2.10 15.50 -22.99
CA ARG A 10 2.60 15.34 -21.62
C ARG A 10 1.66 14.54 -20.73
N ILE A 11 0.35 14.72 -20.87
CA ILE A 11 -0.66 13.94 -20.15
C ILE A 11 -0.53 12.44 -20.50
N TYR A 12 -0.37 12.10 -21.78
CA TYR A 12 -0.20 10.69 -22.20
C TYR A 12 1.19 10.14 -21.85
N GLU A 13 2.24 10.94 -21.92
CA GLU A 13 3.58 10.53 -21.51
C GLU A 13 3.61 10.21 -20.02
N ALA A 14 3.02 11.06 -19.18
CA ALA A 14 2.87 10.81 -17.75
C ALA A 14 1.99 9.59 -17.45
N ALA A 15 1.06 9.26 -18.34
CA ALA A 15 0.25 8.06 -18.18
C ALA A 15 1.09 6.77 -18.17
N ILE A 16 2.21 6.77 -18.91
CA ILE A 16 3.13 5.66 -19.08
C ILE A 16 4.31 5.76 -18.10
N ILE A 17 4.78 6.99 -17.83
CA ILE A 17 5.93 7.29 -16.95
C ILE A 17 5.43 8.10 -15.75
N PRO A 18 5.08 7.45 -14.62
CA PRO A 18 4.42 8.12 -13.51
C PRO A 18 5.21 9.30 -12.91
N GLU A 19 6.54 9.32 -13.06
CA GLU A 19 7.43 10.37 -12.56
C GLU A 19 7.16 11.74 -13.19
N LEU A 20 6.49 11.76 -14.35
CA LEU A 20 6.18 12.96 -15.11
C LEU A 20 4.87 13.63 -14.66
N TRP A 21 4.07 13.01 -13.78
CA TRP A 21 2.82 13.60 -13.31
C TRP A 21 3.02 14.92 -12.56
N GLU A 22 4.08 15.06 -11.77
CA GLU A 22 4.40 16.32 -11.08
C GLU A 22 4.65 17.47 -12.07
N GLY A 23 5.43 17.20 -13.13
CA GLY A 23 5.67 18.16 -14.20
C GLY A 23 4.41 18.46 -15.00
N THR A 24 3.57 17.44 -15.21
CA THR A 24 2.27 17.58 -15.91
C THR A 24 1.30 18.45 -15.13
N CYS A 25 1.23 18.30 -13.80
CA CYS A 25 0.51 19.23 -12.93
C CYS A 25 1.01 20.66 -13.11
N GLY A 26 2.33 20.87 -13.24
CA GLY A 26 2.90 22.20 -13.49
C GLY A 26 2.41 22.82 -14.79
N VAL A 27 2.33 22.02 -15.86
CA VAL A 27 1.82 22.47 -17.17
C VAL A 27 0.32 22.75 -17.11
N LEU A 28 -0.47 21.89 -16.44
CA LEU A 28 -1.90 22.11 -16.24
C LEU A 28 -2.20 23.39 -15.46
N ALA A 29 -1.45 23.66 -14.40
CA ALA A 29 -1.57 24.91 -13.65
C ALA A 29 -1.25 26.13 -14.55
N GLY A 30 -0.23 26.01 -15.40
CA GLY A 30 0.18 27.04 -16.36
C GLY A 30 -0.90 27.42 -17.39
N GLU A 31 -1.73 26.47 -17.84
CA GLU A 31 -2.80 26.71 -18.83
C GLU A 31 -3.84 27.74 -18.38
N VAL A 32 -4.02 27.90 -17.08
CA VAL A 32 -5.00 28.81 -16.46
C VAL A 32 -4.37 29.76 -15.44
N LYS A 33 -3.05 29.92 -15.49
CA LYS A 33 -2.26 30.78 -14.57
C LYS A 33 -2.58 30.51 -13.09
N ALA A 34 -2.73 29.23 -12.75
CA ALA A 34 -2.99 28.80 -11.39
C ALA A 34 -1.71 28.71 -10.57
N PHE A 35 -1.85 28.80 -9.25
CA PHE A 35 -0.76 28.57 -8.32
C PHE A 35 -0.35 27.10 -8.31
N SER A 36 -1.32 26.19 -8.35
CA SER A 36 -1.08 24.75 -8.28
C SER A 36 -2.13 23.98 -9.06
N ALA A 37 -1.73 22.79 -9.51
CA ALA A 37 -2.64 21.72 -9.87
C ALA A 37 -2.25 20.47 -9.10
N ALA A 38 -3.25 19.65 -8.77
CA ALA A 38 -3.07 18.39 -8.08
C ALA A 38 -4.03 17.33 -8.61
N ILE A 39 -3.61 16.09 -8.51
CA ILE A 39 -4.39 14.90 -8.81
C ILE A 39 -4.48 14.09 -7.53
N PHE A 40 -5.69 13.69 -7.16
CA PHE A 40 -5.95 12.84 -6.00
C PHE A 40 -6.63 11.56 -6.42
N THR A 41 -6.27 10.47 -5.75
CA THR A 41 -7.03 9.23 -5.80
C THR A 41 -7.52 8.92 -4.40
N VAL A 42 -8.83 8.73 -4.26
CA VAL A 42 -9.49 8.35 -3.02
C VAL A 42 -10.07 6.95 -3.19
N SER A 43 -9.64 6.00 -2.37
CA SER A 43 -10.17 4.64 -2.38
C SER A 43 -11.47 4.53 -1.56
N PRO A 44 -12.24 3.43 -1.70
CA PRO A 44 -13.45 3.21 -0.90
C PRO A 44 -13.23 3.18 0.62
N ASP A 45 -12.04 2.76 1.08
CA ASP A 45 -11.63 2.81 2.49
C ASP A 45 -11.06 4.18 2.90
N GLN A 46 -11.25 5.20 2.06
CA GLN A 46 -10.83 6.58 2.25
C GLN A 46 -9.32 6.79 2.34
N SER A 47 -8.52 5.84 1.83
CA SER A 47 -7.10 6.07 1.61
C SER A 47 -6.92 7.16 0.55
N TYR A 48 -5.96 8.05 0.80
CA TYR A 48 -5.82 9.30 0.06
C TYR A 48 -4.43 9.36 -0.55
N ARG A 49 -4.34 9.29 -1.89
CA ARG A 49 -3.11 9.50 -2.65
C ARG A 49 -3.18 10.80 -3.39
N TRP A 50 -2.03 11.45 -3.58
CA TRP A 50 -1.96 12.69 -4.32
C TRP A 50 -0.63 12.89 -5.01
N ILE A 51 -0.67 13.72 -6.06
CA ILE A 51 0.49 14.32 -6.68
C ILE A 51 0.13 15.76 -7.06
N SER A 52 1.04 16.70 -6.82
CA SER A 52 0.80 18.12 -7.04
C SER A 52 2.01 18.79 -7.65
N THR A 53 1.90 20.08 -7.94
CA THR A 53 3.06 20.90 -8.29
C THR A 53 4.02 21.03 -7.11
N ALA A 54 5.32 21.16 -7.40
CA ALA A 54 6.36 21.18 -6.39
C ALA A 54 6.18 22.29 -5.34
N ASN A 55 5.63 23.45 -5.73
CA ASN A 55 5.36 24.59 -4.85
C ASN A 55 4.22 24.37 -3.84
N ALA A 56 3.32 23.42 -4.09
CA ALA A 56 2.21 23.12 -3.19
C ALA A 56 2.39 21.81 -2.42
N ARG A 57 3.53 21.13 -2.58
CA ARG A 57 3.80 19.81 -1.98
C ARG A 57 3.60 19.81 -0.47
N ALA A 58 4.21 20.76 0.24
CA ALA A 58 4.09 20.84 1.70
C ALA A 58 2.65 21.07 2.16
N LEU A 59 1.88 21.89 1.44
CA LEU A 59 0.48 22.16 1.73
C LEU A 59 -0.38 20.90 1.59
N PHE A 60 -0.19 20.15 0.51
CA PHE A 60 -0.95 18.91 0.30
C PHE A 60 -0.52 17.78 1.23
N GLU A 61 0.75 17.75 1.65
CA GLU A 61 1.21 16.83 2.69
C GLU A 61 0.47 17.07 4.00
N GLU A 62 0.42 18.33 4.46
CA GLU A 62 -0.35 18.75 5.64
C GLU A 62 -1.84 18.40 5.51
N PHE A 63 -2.46 18.77 4.38
CA PHE A 63 -3.89 18.51 4.15
C PHE A 63 -4.21 17.01 4.13
N SER A 64 -3.36 16.21 3.49
CA SER A 64 -3.54 14.77 3.38
C SER A 64 -3.43 14.05 4.73
N ALA A 65 -2.67 14.60 5.67
CA ALA A 65 -2.56 14.10 7.04
C ALA A 65 -3.70 14.60 7.95
N SER A 66 -4.33 15.73 7.61
CA SER A 66 -5.37 16.37 8.41
C SER A 66 -6.75 15.69 8.27
N GLU A 67 -7.50 15.62 9.38
CA GLU A 67 -8.90 15.18 9.40
C GLU A 67 -9.84 16.11 8.62
N LEU A 68 -9.40 17.34 8.30
CA LEU A 68 -10.14 18.28 7.44
C LEU A 68 -10.49 17.68 6.08
N ARG A 69 -9.67 16.74 5.56
CA ARG A 69 -9.94 16.08 4.28
C ARG A 69 -11.28 15.34 4.26
N PHE A 70 -11.74 14.82 5.41
CA PHE A 70 -13.04 14.13 5.53
C PHE A 70 -14.23 15.10 5.54
N GLN A 71 -13.98 16.38 5.79
CA GLN A 71 -14.99 17.44 5.75
C GLN A 71 -15.06 18.11 4.37
N ASN A 72 -14.19 17.76 3.43
CA ASN A 72 -14.17 18.35 2.09
C ASN A 72 -15.36 17.83 1.26
N VAL A 73 -16.40 18.66 1.15
CA VAL A 73 -17.63 18.33 0.41
C VAL A 73 -17.48 18.40 -1.11
N ARG A 74 -16.43 19.08 -1.60
CA ARG A 74 -16.28 19.43 -3.03
C ARG A 74 -16.25 18.21 -3.97
N PRO A 75 -15.48 17.13 -3.70
CA PRO A 75 -15.46 15.96 -4.58
C PRO A 75 -16.83 15.31 -4.72
N MET A 76 -17.56 15.14 -3.61
CA MET A 76 -18.89 14.51 -3.60
C MET A 76 -19.92 15.36 -4.34
N ARG A 77 -19.94 16.69 -4.11
CA ARG A 77 -20.83 17.61 -4.84
C ARG A 77 -20.53 17.63 -6.33
N THR A 78 -19.25 17.66 -6.71
CA THR A 78 -18.83 17.64 -8.11
C THR A 78 -19.25 16.34 -8.80
N LEU A 79 -19.08 15.18 -8.15
CA LEU A 79 -19.54 13.88 -8.68
C LEU A 79 -21.06 13.84 -8.87
N ALA A 80 -21.83 14.43 -7.96
CA ALA A 80 -23.29 14.43 -8.03
C ALA A 80 -23.85 15.43 -9.05
N MET A 81 -23.30 16.63 -9.11
CA MET A 81 -23.83 17.73 -9.92
C MET A 81 -23.27 17.75 -11.34
N ALA A 82 -21.98 17.46 -11.51
CA ALA A 82 -21.27 17.65 -12.77
C ALA A 82 -20.14 16.62 -12.96
N PRO A 83 -20.45 15.30 -12.98
CA PRO A 83 -19.42 14.27 -13.01
C PRO A 83 -18.46 14.41 -14.18
N GLY A 84 -17.18 14.49 -13.83
CA GLY A 84 -16.07 14.69 -14.74
C GLY A 84 -15.97 16.09 -15.34
N ILE A 85 -16.82 17.06 -15.04
CA ILE A 85 -16.71 18.42 -15.58
C ILE A 85 -15.91 19.26 -14.59
N PHE A 86 -14.96 20.06 -15.07
CA PHE A 86 -14.32 21.06 -14.23
C PHE A 86 -15.36 22.12 -13.85
N THR A 87 -15.55 22.30 -12.55
CA THR A 87 -16.45 23.29 -11.93
C THR A 87 -15.70 24.11 -10.91
N ARG A 88 -16.09 25.38 -10.75
CA ARG A 88 -15.58 26.25 -9.68
C ARG A 88 -16.24 25.87 -8.36
N ASP A 89 -15.58 26.15 -7.25
CA ASP A 89 -16.23 26.06 -5.93
C ASP A 89 -17.49 26.95 -5.85
N THR A 90 -17.46 28.14 -6.46
CA THR A 90 -18.62 29.04 -6.58
C THR A 90 -19.76 28.50 -7.44
N ASP A 91 -19.52 27.49 -8.28
CA ASP A 91 -20.56 26.86 -9.10
C ASP A 91 -21.31 25.77 -8.30
N ILE A 92 -20.73 25.27 -7.21
CA ILE A 92 -21.25 24.12 -6.43
C ILE A 92 -21.53 24.47 -4.95
N MET A 93 -21.17 25.68 -4.52
CA MET A 93 -21.37 26.19 -3.17
C MET A 93 -21.84 27.64 -3.22
N THR A 94 -22.77 28.02 -2.36
CA THR A 94 -23.18 29.42 -2.22
C THR A 94 -22.07 30.24 -1.53
N ALA A 95 -22.14 31.57 -1.64
CA ALA A 95 -21.19 32.45 -0.96
C ALA A 95 -21.19 32.24 0.58
N GLU A 96 -22.37 32.06 1.18
CA GLU A 96 -22.52 31.77 2.62
C GLU A 96 -21.92 30.40 3.00
N GLU A 97 -22.12 29.38 2.15
CA GLU A 97 -21.50 28.07 2.35
C GLU A 97 -19.98 28.15 2.27
N LEU A 98 -19.42 28.86 1.28
CA LEU A 98 -17.96 29.05 1.12
C LEU A 98 -17.34 29.82 2.27
N GLU A 99 -18.03 30.85 2.78
CA GLU A 99 -17.56 31.63 3.92
C GLU A 99 -17.49 30.80 5.20
N ASN A 100 -18.40 29.83 5.36
CA ASN A 100 -18.47 28.96 6.53
C ASN A 100 -17.80 27.60 6.38
N ASP A 101 -17.31 27.25 5.18
CA ASP A 101 -16.74 25.94 4.91
C ASP A 101 -15.46 25.67 5.74
N PRO A 102 -15.38 24.54 6.47
CA PRO A 102 -14.23 24.22 7.32
C PRO A 102 -12.91 24.14 6.55
N VAL A 103 -12.90 23.60 5.34
CA VAL A 103 -11.69 23.46 4.52
C VAL A 103 -11.22 24.83 4.05
N PHE A 104 -12.14 25.70 3.62
CA PHE A 104 -11.78 27.05 3.21
C PHE A 104 -11.21 27.87 4.35
N ARG A 105 -11.89 27.87 5.51
CA ARG A 105 -11.49 28.66 6.68
C ARG A 105 -10.22 28.16 7.36
N ALA A 106 -10.07 26.85 7.51
CA ALA A 106 -8.97 26.28 8.27
C ALA A 106 -7.73 25.98 7.41
N PHE A 107 -7.88 25.86 6.09
CA PHE A 107 -6.77 25.44 5.22
C PHE A 107 -6.57 26.34 3.99
N ILE A 108 -7.59 26.62 3.18
CA ILE A 108 -7.40 27.37 1.91
C ILE A 108 -6.99 28.83 2.18
N TYR A 109 -7.80 29.59 2.91
CA TYR A 109 -7.54 31.02 3.15
C TYR A 109 -6.26 31.30 3.96
N PRO A 110 -5.96 30.58 5.06
CA PRO A 110 -4.73 30.81 5.83
C PRO A 110 -3.44 30.59 5.03
N ASN A 111 -3.50 29.76 3.98
CA ASN A 111 -2.37 29.47 3.09
C ASN A 111 -2.29 30.43 1.88
N GLY A 112 -3.02 31.54 1.87
CA GLY A 112 -3.03 32.52 0.78
C GLY A 112 -3.68 32.01 -0.51
N LEU A 113 -4.47 30.94 -0.41
CA LEU A 113 -5.23 30.35 -1.50
C LEU A 113 -6.68 30.85 -1.43
N LYS A 114 -7.38 30.88 -2.56
CA LYS A 114 -8.76 31.39 -2.57
C LYS A 114 -9.67 30.74 -3.58
N TRP A 115 -9.25 30.65 -4.84
CA TRP A 115 -10.13 30.16 -5.90
C TRP A 115 -9.73 28.73 -6.26
N THR A 116 -10.70 27.84 -6.30
CA THR A 116 -10.49 26.43 -6.63
C THR A 116 -11.40 26.02 -7.78
N ALA A 117 -10.86 25.24 -8.70
CA ALA A 117 -11.62 24.60 -9.76
C ALA A 117 -11.22 23.13 -9.79
N GLY A 118 -12.20 22.25 -9.84
CA GLY A 118 -11.93 20.82 -9.77
C GLY A 118 -12.90 20.00 -10.56
N CYS A 119 -12.49 18.77 -10.82
CA CYS A 119 -13.27 17.77 -11.52
C CYS A 119 -13.08 16.45 -10.77
N ALA A 120 -14.16 15.70 -10.55
CA ALA A 120 -14.10 14.38 -9.97
C ALA A 120 -14.68 13.33 -10.93
N ILE A 121 -14.03 12.18 -11.03
CA ILE A 121 -14.40 11.05 -11.88
C ILE A 121 -14.45 9.79 -11.02
N GLN A 122 -15.55 9.06 -11.08
CA GLN A 122 -15.65 7.75 -10.47
C GLN A 122 -15.07 6.69 -11.41
N GLU A 123 -14.07 5.93 -10.95
CA GLU A 123 -13.53 4.81 -11.70
C GLU A 123 -14.36 3.53 -11.46
N PRO A 124 -14.38 2.58 -12.42
CA PRO A 124 -15.05 1.29 -12.26
C PRO A 124 -14.59 0.49 -11.04
N SER A 125 -13.35 0.70 -10.59
CA SER A 125 -12.77 0.08 -9.40
C SER A 125 -13.25 0.68 -8.07
N GLY A 126 -14.25 1.57 -8.09
CA GLY A 126 -14.78 2.24 -6.89
C GLY A 126 -13.91 3.39 -6.35
N HIS A 127 -12.76 3.66 -6.96
CA HIS A 127 -11.91 4.80 -6.59
C HIS A 127 -12.43 6.10 -7.22
N ALA A 128 -12.32 7.20 -6.50
CA ALA A 128 -12.59 8.53 -7.03
C ALA A 128 -11.26 9.21 -7.42
N LEU A 129 -11.17 9.64 -8.68
CA LEU A 129 -10.09 10.45 -9.19
C LEU A 129 -10.51 11.91 -9.19
N ILE A 130 -9.69 12.79 -8.60
CA ILE A 130 -10.00 14.21 -8.49
C ILE A 130 -8.85 15.01 -9.09
N PHE A 131 -9.17 15.94 -9.96
CA PHE A 131 -8.27 16.98 -10.43
C PHE A 131 -8.64 18.27 -9.70
N ASP A 132 -7.67 18.90 -9.05
CA ASP A 132 -7.84 20.19 -8.38
C ASP A 132 -6.88 21.19 -8.98
N ILE A 133 -7.35 22.41 -9.18
CA ILE A 133 -6.55 23.55 -9.61
C ILE A 133 -6.87 24.71 -8.70
N THR A 134 -5.84 25.29 -8.11
CA THR A 134 -5.99 26.33 -7.09
C THR A 134 -5.23 27.59 -7.48
N LYS A 135 -5.87 28.75 -7.30
CA LYS A 135 -5.29 30.10 -7.43
C LYS A 135 -5.18 30.78 -6.07
N THR A 136 -4.28 31.76 -5.98
CA THR A 136 -4.09 32.58 -4.78
C THR A 136 -5.22 33.59 -4.57
N ASP A 137 -5.27 34.18 -3.38
CA ASP A 137 -6.14 35.30 -3.01
C ASP A 137 -5.86 36.60 -3.80
N THR A 138 -4.64 36.77 -4.28
CA THR A 138 -4.16 37.87 -5.13
C THR A 138 -4.50 37.69 -6.62
N SER A 139 -5.03 36.52 -7.01
CA SER A 139 -5.42 36.23 -8.39
C SER A 139 -6.90 36.53 -8.63
N ASP A 140 -7.25 36.80 -9.89
CA ASP A 140 -8.65 36.83 -10.32
C ASP A 140 -9.28 35.42 -10.23
N PRO A 141 -10.61 35.32 -9.99
CA PRO A 141 -11.34 34.06 -10.07
C PRO A 141 -11.13 33.31 -11.39
N PHE A 142 -11.49 32.02 -11.43
CA PHE A 142 -11.52 31.29 -12.70
C PHE A 142 -12.59 31.86 -13.63
N SER A 143 -12.16 32.29 -14.82
CA SER A 143 -13.06 32.79 -15.85
C SER A 143 -13.72 31.64 -16.61
N ASP A 144 -14.81 31.92 -17.32
CA ASP A 144 -15.43 30.91 -18.20
C ASP A 144 -14.47 30.42 -19.29
N ARG A 145 -13.51 31.27 -19.70
CA ARG A 145 -12.45 30.91 -20.63
C ARG A 145 -11.48 29.90 -20.01
N ASP A 146 -11.14 30.05 -18.74
CA ASP A 146 -10.30 29.09 -18.00
C ASP A 146 -11.02 27.76 -17.89
N MET A 147 -12.30 27.77 -17.50
CA MET A 147 -13.11 26.55 -17.40
C MET A 147 -13.26 25.84 -18.75
N ALA A 148 -13.45 26.59 -19.84
CA ALA A 148 -13.49 26.03 -21.18
C ALA A 148 -12.15 25.43 -21.63
N ARG A 149 -11.01 25.98 -21.19
CA ARG A 149 -9.67 25.39 -21.43
C ARG A 149 -9.52 24.06 -20.71
N LEU A 150 -9.82 24.03 -19.41
CA LEU A 150 -9.70 22.81 -18.60
C LEU A 150 -10.64 21.70 -19.09
N ASN A 151 -11.88 22.05 -19.41
CA ASN A 151 -12.86 21.09 -19.91
C ASN A 151 -12.51 20.54 -21.31
N ARG A 152 -11.68 21.22 -22.11
CA ARG A 152 -11.12 20.63 -23.34
C ARG A 152 -10.06 19.57 -23.07
N LEU A 153 -9.32 19.66 -21.96
CA LEU A 153 -8.30 18.68 -21.55
C LEU A 153 -8.88 17.47 -20.81
N LYS A 154 -10.08 17.60 -20.25
CA LYS A 154 -10.79 16.53 -19.52
C LYS A 154 -10.74 15.17 -20.22
N PRO A 155 -11.11 15.02 -21.51
CA PRO A 155 -11.15 13.70 -22.14
C PRO A 155 -9.79 13.01 -22.17
N ASP A 156 -8.71 13.78 -22.33
CA ASP A 156 -7.35 13.26 -22.31
C ASP A 156 -6.90 12.90 -20.89
N LEU A 157 -7.22 13.75 -19.90
CA LEU A 157 -6.95 13.46 -18.49
C LEU A 157 -7.65 12.16 -18.02
N ALA A 158 -8.91 11.99 -18.39
CA ALA A 158 -9.67 10.79 -18.06
C ALA A 158 -9.10 9.53 -18.73
N ARG A 159 -8.71 9.64 -20.01
CA ARG A 159 -8.08 8.52 -20.75
C ARG A 159 -6.71 8.16 -20.19
N ALA A 160 -5.86 9.15 -19.92
CA ALA A 160 -4.54 8.95 -19.34
C ALA A 160 -4.61 8.30 -17.96
N ALA A 161 -5.50 8.77 -17.09
CA ALA A 161 -5.73 8.15 -15.78
C ALA A 161 -6.17 6.69 -15.89
N LEU A 162 -7.13 6.39 -16.77
CA LEU A 162 -7.58 5.02 -17.03
C LEU A 162 -6.43 4.15 -17.57
N MET A 163 -5.58 4.70 -18.45
CA MET A 163 -4.40 4.01 -18.95
C MET A 163 -3.41 3.70 -17.83
N SER A 164 -3.06 4.67 -16.98
CA SER A 164 -2.17 4.45 -15.82
C SER A 164 -2.72 3.38 -14.87
N SER A 165 -4.02 3.44 -14.57
CA SER A 165 -4.69 2.44 -13.74
C SER A 165 -4.60 1.03 -14.34
N ARG A 166 -4.87 0.88 -15.65
CA ARG A 166 -4.76 -0.41 -16.35
C ARG A 166 -3.33 -0.92 -16.42
N LEU A 167 -2.35 -0.06 -16.69
CA LEU A 167 -0.94 -0.44 -16.73
C LEU A 167 -0.46 -0.91 -15.35
N SER A 168 -0.87 -0.24 -14.27
CA SER A 168 -0.57 -0.69 -12.90
C SER A 168 -1.15 -2.08 -12.62
N PHE A 169 -2.40 -2.32 -13.01
CA PHE A 169 -3.02 -3.64 -12.86
C PHE A 169 -2.30 -4.73 -13.67
N GLN A 170 -1.93 -4.45 -14.92
CA GLN A 170 -1.15 -5.37 -15.75
C GLN A 170 0.24 -5.64 -15.17
N HIS A 171 0.89 -4.65 -14.57
CA HIS A 171 2.16 -4.83 -13.89
C HIS A 171 2.01 -5.77 -12.69
N ALA A 172 0.96 -5.62 -11.88
CA ALA A 172 0.69 -6.54 -10.76
C ALA A 172 0.53 -8.00 -11.23
N GLN A 173 -0.18 -8.24 -12.35
CA GLN A 173 -0.29 -9.57 -12.96
C GLN A 173 1.05 -10.09 -13.50
N THR A 174 1.88 -9.22 -14.06
CA THR A 174 3.20 -9.58 -14.57
C THR A 174 4.10 -10.06 -13.43
N VAL A 175 4.05 -9.39 -12.26
CA VAL A 175 4.79 -9.79 -11.06
C VAL A 175 4.38 -11.19 -10.59
N THR A 176 3.09 -11.47 -10.46
CA THR A 176 2.62 -12.80 -10.02
C THR A 176 2.91 -13.89 -11.04
N SER A 177 2.79 -13.57 -12.34
CA SER A 177 3.14 -14.48 -13.43
C SER A 177 4.62 -14.84 -13.43
N ALA A 178 5.51 -13.86 -13.20
CA ALA A 178 6.94 -14.11 -13.10
C ALA A 178 7.30 -15.00 -11.90
N LEU A 179 6.61 -14.85 -10.77
CA LEU A 179 6.81 -15.70 -9.59
C LEU A 179 6.25 -17.12 -9.78
N SER A 180 5.19 -17.28 -10.56
CA SER A 180 4.66 -18.59 -10.95
C SER A 180 5.67 -19.40 -11.80
N LEU A 181 6.50 -18.74 -12.64
CA LEU A 181 7.55 -19.43 -13.41
C LEU A 181 8.59 -20.16 -12.53
N VAL A 182 8.75 -19.74 -11.27
CA VAL A 182 9.62 -20.39 -10.28
C VAL A 182 8.84 -21.13 -9.20
N GLY A 183 7.53 -21.32 -9.39
CA GLY A 183 6.66 -22.07 -8.49
C GLY A 183 6.41 -21.40 -7.13
N LEU A 184 6.60 -20.08 -7.01
CA LEU A 184 6.40 -19.36 -5.76
C LEU A 184 4.94 -18.86 -5.64
N PRO A 185 4.18 -19.28 -4.60
CA PRO A 185 2.88 -18.70 -4.30
C PRO A 185 3.01 -17.21 -3.99
N ALA A 186 2.29 -16.38 -4.74
CA ALA A 186 2.40 -14.94 -4.64
C ALA A 186 1.09 -14.19 -4.87
N VAL A 187 0.95 -13.06 -4.17
CA VAL A 187 -0.16 -12.11 -4.33
C VAL A 187 0.37 -10.69 -4.23
N VAL A 188 -0.08 -9.82 -5.13
CA VAL A 188 0.11 -8.38 -5.03
C VAL A 188 -1.06 -7.80 -4.25
N ILE A 189 -0.74 -7.14 -3.14
CA ILE A 189 -1.72 -6.51 -2.26
C ILE A 189 -1.83 -5.03 -2.56
N GLY A 190 -3.07 -4.57 -2.66
CA GLY A 190 -3.41 -3.19 -2.88
C GLY A 190 -3.37 -2.35 -1.59
N ASP A 191 -3.48 -1.04 -1.77
CA ASP A 191 -3.64 -0.07 -0.69
C ASP A 191 -4.77 -0.39 0.30
N SER A 192 -5.94 -0.87 -0.12
CA SER A 192 -7.05 -1.23 0.79
C SER A 192 -6.96 -2.66 1.34
N GLY A 193 -5.84 -3.37 1.11
CA GLY A 193 -5.63 -4.76 1.53
C GLY A 193 -6.24 -5.82 0.59
N GLN A 194 -6.74 -5.38 -0.56
CA GLN A 194 -7.29 -6.25 -1.61
C GLN A 194 -6.19 -6.96 -2.39
N ALA A 195 -6.42 -8.20 -2.81
CA ALA A 195 -5.58 -8.92 -3.76
C ALA A 195 -5.79 -8.31 -5.16
N VAL A 196 -4.82 -7.53 -5.62
CA VAL A 196 -4.84 -6.90 -6.95
C VAL A 196 -4.54 -7.94 -8.04
N ALA A 197 -3.60 -8.84 -7.75
CA ALA A 197 -3.29 -9.99 -8.59
C ALA A 197 -2.81 -11.13 -7.69
N MET A 198 -3.22 -12.36 -7.99
CA MET A 198 -2.83 -13.56 -7.26
C MET A 198 -2.53 -14.66 -8.28
N ASN A 199 -1.49 -15.47 -8.05
CA ASN A 199 -1.22 -16.63 -8.91
C ASN A 199 -1.94 -17.90 -8.42
N ALA A 200 -2.01 -18.89 -9.30
CA ALA A 200 -2.69 -20.16 -9.02
C ALA A 200 -2.06 -20.91 -7.84
N GLU A 201 -0.75 -20.77 -7.62
CA GLU A 201 -0.04 -21.38 -6.51
C GLU A 201 -0.50 -20.80 -5.16
N MET A 202 -0.76 -19.49 -5.08
CA MET A 202 -1.33 -18.86 -3.88
C MET A 202 -2.82 -19.23 -3.72
N GLU A 203 -3.59 -19.27 -4.81
CA GLU A 203 -4.99 -19.71 -4.79
C GLU A 203 -5.13 -21.15 -4.26
N ALA A 204 -4.20 -22.03 -4.63
CA ALA A 204 -4.17 -23.42 -4.18
C ALA A 204 -3.92 -23.59 -2.67
N MET A 205 -3.50 -22.52 -1.97
CA MET A 205 -3.34 -22.53 -0.51
C MET A 205 -4.66 -22.40 0.26
N ALA A 206 -5.79 -22.25 -0.44
CA ALA A 206 -7.10 -22.25 0.19
C ALA A 206 -7.36 -23.56 0.96
N PRO A 207 -8.02 -23.50 2.13
CA PRO A 207 -8.57 -22.33 2.80
C PRO A 207 -7.58 -21.62 3.76
N GLN A 208 -6.31 -22.05 3.84
CA GLN A 208 -5.32 -21.41 4.75
C GLN A 208 -5.12 -19.94 4.38
N ILE A 209 -5.09 -19.66 3.07
CA ILE A 209 -5.10 -18.32 2.48
C ILE A 209 -6.20 -18.28 1.43
N SER A 210 -7.04 -17.25 1.45
CA SER A 210 -8.14 -17.10 0.49
C SER A 210 -8.50 -15.63 0.27
N THR A 211 -9.38 -15.36 -0.68
CA THR A 211 -9.95 -14.02 -0.91
C THR A 211 -11.37 -13.94 -0.36
N GLY A 212 -11.63 -12.89 0.43
CA GLY A 212 -12.93 -12.57 0.99
C GLY A 212 -13.69 -11.51 0.19
N ALA A 213 -14.64 -10.85 0.85
CA ALA A 213 -15.39 -9.73 0.26
C ALA A 213 -14.44 -8.58 -0.13
N ALA A 214 -14.75 -7.90 -1.25
CA ALA A 214 -13.92 -6.85 -1.85
C ALA A 214 -12.47 -7.30 -2.12
N ASP A 215 -12.29 -8.58 -2.46
CA ASP A 215 -11.02 -9.23 -2.79
C ASP A 215 -9.97 -9.15 -1.68
N LYS A 216 -10.36 -8.92 -0.42
CA LYS A 216 -9.42 -8.86 0.70
C LYS A 216 -8.77 -10.21 0.95
N LEU A 217 -7.45 -10.22 1.13
CA LEU A 217 -6.72 -11.43 1.50
C LEU A 217 -7.10 -11.84 2.94
N LEU A 218 -7.51 -13.09 3.10
CA LEU A 218 -7.84 -13.70 4.38
C LEU A 218 -6.81 -14.77 4.71
N ILE A 219 -6.45 -14.86 5.99
CA ILE A 219 -5.64 -15.95 6.54
C ILE A 219 -6.49 -16.67 7.58
N ALA A 220 -6.62 -17.99 7.46
CA ALA A 220 -7.48 -18.79 8.36
C ALA A 220 -7.10 -18.65 9.84
N ARG A 221 -5.82 -18.41 10.13
CA ARG A 221 -5.31 -18.18 11.49
C ARG A 221 -5.45 -16.70 11.89
N PRO A 222 -6.28 -16.37 12.90
CA PRO A 222 -6.52 -14.97 13.29
C PRO A 222 -5.26 -14.22 13.73
N ALA A 223 -4.32 -14.91 14.38
CA ALA A 223 -3.06 -14.30 14.79
C ALA A 223 -2.20 -13.86 13.59
N ALA A 224 -2.11 -14.70 12.56
CA ALA A 224 -1.38 -14.38 11.33
C ALA A 224 -2.09 -13.30 10.52
N LEU A 225 -3.43 -13.31 10.48
CA LEU A 225 -4.23 -12.24 9.86
C LEU A 225 -3.95 -10.89 10.53
N ALA A 226 -3.97 -10.82 11.87
CA ALA A 226 -3.68 -9.59 12.61
C ALA A 226 -2.25 -9.10 12.36
N MET A 227 -1.26 -10.00 12.31
CA MET A 227 0.12 -9.65 11.96
C MET A 227 0.23 -9.10 10.52
N MET A 228 -0.53 -9.65 9.58
CA MET A 228 -0.59 -9.15 8.20
C MET A 228 -1.19 -7.75 8.13
N GLU A 229 -2.33 -7.52 8.79
CA GLU A 229 -2.97 -6.21 8.85
C GLU A 229 -2.05 -5.15 9.46
N GLU A 230 -1.34 -5.50 10.55
CA GLU A 230 -0.34 -4.62 11.17
C GLU A 230 0.84 -4.34 10.23
N ALA A 231 1.32 -5.36 9.52
CA ALA A 231 2.41 -5.22 8.55
C ALA A 231 2.03 -4.28 7.39
N LEU A 232 0.81 -4.42 6.85
CA LEU A 232 0.27 -3.54 5.82
C LEU A 232 0.05 -2.12 6.36
N ALA A 233 -0.41 -1.96 7.60
CA ALA A 233 -0.57 -0.64 8.23
C ALA A 233 0.77 0.09 8.40
N ARG A 234 1.84 -0.63 8.81
CA ARG A 234 3.21 -0.07 8.86
C ARG A 234 3.72 0.36 7.49
N LEU A 235 3.39 -0.39 6.43
CA LEU A 235 3.75 -0.03 5.06
C LEU A 235 3.04 1.24 4.58
N LYS A 236 1.77 1.43 4.96
CA LYS A 236 1.02 2.65 4.67
C LYS A 236 1.65 3.86 5.34
N SER A 237 2.02 3.75 6.62
CA SER A 237 2.59 4.85 7.42
C SER A 237 4.05 5.19 7.10
N GLY A 238 4.71 4.44 6.21
CA GLY A 238 6.10 4.70 5.80
C GLY A 238 7.16 4.26 6.82
N ASN A 239 6.75 3.64 7.93
CA ASN A 239 7.62 3.22 9.04
C ASN A 239 7.99 1.72 8.99
N ALA A 240 7.91 1.09 7.83
CA ALA A 240 8.07 -0.36 7.70
C ALA A 240 9.53 -0.80 7.51
N PRO A 241 9.93 -1.95 8.09
CA PRO A 241 11.14 -2.67 7.70
C PRO A 241 11.12 -3.05 6.21
N SER A 242 12.30 -3.32 5.65
CA SER A 242 12.43 -3.68 4.23
C SER A 242 11.73 -4.98 3.82
N VAL A 243 11.53 -5.92 4.75
CA VAL A 243 10.77 -7.16 4.58
C VAL A 243 10.16 -7.49 5.94
N GLN A 244 8.92 -7.97 5.96
CA GLN A 244 8.25 -8.46 7.18
C GLN A 244 7.83 -9.91 6.95
N SER A 245 8.10 -10.80 7.91
CA SER A 245 7.72 -12.22 7.78
C SER A 245 6.64 -12.58 8.78
N ILE A 246 5.61 -13.28 8.32
CA ILE A 246 4.44 -13.67 9.12
C ILE A 246 4.36 -15.19 9.14
N PRO A 247 4.60 -15.84 10.29
CA PRO A 247 4.47 -17.27 10.41
C PRO A 247 2.99 -17.71 10.45
N ILE A 248 2.70 -18.78 9.74
CA ILE A 248 1.47 -19.56 9.86
C ILE A 248 1.87 -20.94 10.35
N ALA A 249 1.46 -21.27 11.57
CA ALA A 249 1.72 -22.56 12.18
C ALA A 249 1.09 -23.71 11.38
N ALA A 250 1.75 -24.87 11.38
CA ALA A 250 1.23 -26.08 10.75
C ALA A 250 -0.15 -26.47 11.31
N GLU A 251 -0.96 -27.10 10.46
CA GLU A 251 -2.24 -27.72 10.79
C GLU A 251 -2.27 -29.15 10.29
N GLU A 252 -3.24 -29.94 10.74
CA GLU A 252 -3.40 -31.31 10.25
C GLU A 252 -3.59 -31.30 8.72
N GLY A 253 -2.67 -31.95 8.00
CA GLY A 253 -2.64 -31.96 6.54
C GLY A 253 -2.08 -30.70 5.86
N ARG A 254 -1.56 -29.71 6.61
CA ARG A 254 -0.97 -28.48 6.04
C ARG A 254 0.38 -28.13 6.68
N PRO A 255 1.45 -27.94 5.90
CA PRO A 255 2.75 -27.56 6.43
C PRO A 255 2.72 -26.18 7.08
N ALA A 256 3.70 -25.91 7.94
CA ALA A 256 3.96 -24.55 8.38
C ALA A 256 4.28 -23.70 7.15
N THR A 257 3.87 -22.44 7.16
CA THR A 257 4.06 -21.52 6.04
C THR A 257 4.59 -20.20 6.57
N ILE A 258 5.46 -19.53 5.81
CA ILE A 258 5.86 -18.17 6.09
C ILE A 258 5.38 -17.27 4.95
N LEU A 259 4.71 -16.18 5.31
CA LEU A 259 4.41 -15.10 4.37
C LEU A 259 5.46 -14.02 4.47
N HIS A 260 6.16 -13.77 3.37
CA HIS A 260 7.09 -12.65 3.24
C HIS A 260 6.34 -11.48 2.61
N VAL A 261 6.20 -10.40 3.35
CA VAL A 261 5.60 -9.15 2.88
C VAL A 261 6.72 -8.22 2.41
N LEU A 262 6.82 -8.05 1.11
CA LEU A 262 7.80 -7.16 0.47
C LEU A 262 7.11 -5.84 0.08
N PRO A 263 7.60 -4.67 0.56
CA PRO A 263 7.10 -3.37 0.10
C PRO A 263 7.33 -3.22 -1.40
N VAL A 264 6.29 -2.82 -2.14
CA VAL A 264 6.51 -2.23 -3.46
C VAL A 264 7.08 -0.84 -3.21
N ARG A 265 8.40 -0.68 -3.40
CA ARG A 265 9.07 0.61 -3.23
C ARG A 265 8.51 1.57 -4.27
N ARG A 266 7.60 2.42 -3.79
CA ARG A 266 6.92 3.45 -4.56
C ARG A 266 7.97 4.25 -5.33
N MET A 267 7.84 4.34 -6.65
CA MET A 267 8.33 5.55 -7.30
C MET A 267 7.45 6.65 -6.72
N ALA A 268 8.03 7.62 -6.02
CA ALA A 268 7.31 8.58 -5.14
C ALA A 268 6.23 9.44 -5.83
N ARG A 269 5.97 9.18 -7.11
CA ARG A 269 5.12 9.95 -8.02
C ARG A 269 4.01 9.13 -8.68
N ASP A 270 3.88 7.84 -8.35
CA ASP A 270 2.85 7.00 -8.92
C ASP A 270 1.54 7.07 -8.13
N VAL A 271 0.73 8.10 -8.42
CA VAL A 271 -0.59 8.33 -7.79
C VAL A 271 -1.63 7.27 -8.21
N PHE A 272 -1.41 6.60 -9.36
CA PHE A 272 -2.33 5.63 -9.95
C PHE A 272 -2.00 4.18 -9.57
N SER A 273 -0.74 3.87 -9.25
CA SER A 273 -0.35 2.55 -8.79
C SER A 273 -0.87 2.25 -7.40
N ARG A 274 -1.57 1.11 -7.33
CA ARG A 274 -2.34 0.70 -6.16
C ARG A 274 -1.67 -0.40 -5.39
N SER A 275 -0.53 -0.91 -5.88
CA SER A 275 0.20 -2.01 -5.26
C SER A 275 0.98 -1.51 -4.04
N LEU A 276 0.62 -2.00 -2.86
CA LEU A 276 1.28 -1.70 -1.59
C LEU A 276 2.42 -2.68 -1.31
N ALA A 277 2.18 -3.97 -1.56
CA ALA A 277 3.12 -5.03 -1.25
C ALA A 277 3.00 -6.21 -2.22
N VAL A 278 4.07 -6.99 -2.31
CA VAL A 278 4.04 -8.36 -2.84
C VAL A 278 4.17 -9.28 -1.64
N ILE A 279 3.24 -10.22 -1.48
CA ILE A 279 3.31 -11.28 -0.47
C ILE A 279 3.70 -12.57 -1.18
N ILE A 280 4.76 -13.21 -0.70
CA ILE A 280 5.22 -14.52 -1.17
C ILE A 280 5.07 -15.52 -0.04
N ALA A 281 4.46 -16.67 -0.29
CA ALA A 281 4.39 -17.76 0.68
C ALA A 281 5.51 -18.77 0.45
N THR A 282 6.16 -19.20 1.52
CA THR A 282 7.07 -20.34 1.49
C THR A 282 6.53 -21.40 2.43
N THR A 283 6.19 -22.57 1.88
CA THR A 283 5.86 -23.75 2.68
C THR A 283 7.13 -24.31 3.25
N VAL A 284 7.05 -24.63 4.52
CA VAL A 284 8.21 -24.98 5.29
C VAL A 284 8.25 -26.49 5.47
N GLY A 285 9.37 -27.10 5.08
CA GLY A 285 9.57 -28.56 5.16
C GLY A 285 10.02 -29.27 3.87
N GLU A 286 10.19 -28.59 2.73
CA GLU A 286 10.69 -29.23 1.49
C GLU A 286 12.22 -29.36 1.41
N VAL A 287 12.98 -28.60 2.21
CA VAL A 287 14.45 -28.64 2.20
C VAL A 287 15.02 -28.42 3.60
N GLY A 288 15.62 -29.48 4.19
CA GLY A 288 16.62 -29.41 5.27
C GLY A 288 16.26 -28.64 6.56
N PRO A 289 17.12 -28.63 7.59
CA PRO A 289 16.93 -27.74 8.74
C PRO A 289 17.12 -26.30 8.28
N PRO A 290 16.37 -25.34 8.82
CA PRO A 290 16.43 -23.96 8.39
C PRO A 290 17.79 -23.39 8.83
N ASP A 291 18.50 -22.71 7.93
CA ASP A 291 19.75 -22.04 8.27
C ASP A 291 19.49 -21.04 9.43
N MET A 292 20.41 -20.95 10.40
CA MET A 292 20.33 -19.95 11.47
C MET A 292 20.19 -18.52 10.92
N ARG A 293 20.76 -18.24 9.75
CA ARG A 293 20.60 -16.94 9.08
C ARG A 293 19.15 -16.69 8.66
N VAL A 294 18.46 -17.74 8.22
CA VAL A 294 17.06 -17.70 7.82
C VAL A 294 16.18 -17.53 9.06
N LEU A 295 16.39 -18.29 10.14
CA LEU A 295 15.63 -18.10 11.39
C LEU A 295 15.84 -16.72 12.02
N SER A 296 17.07 -16.19 12.00
CA SER A 296 17.37 -14.84 12.49
C SER A 296 16.72 -13.75 11.64
N GLY A 297 16.72 -13.89 10.31
CA GLY A 297 16.08 -12.92 9.41
C GLY A 297 14.56 -13.00 9.35
N LEU A 298 13.98 -14.18 9.59
CA LEU A 298 12.53 -14.41 9.58
C LEU A 298 11.82 -13.89 10.84
N PHE A 299 12.47 -13.99 11.99
CA PHE A 299 11.85 -13.72 13.29
C PHE A 299 12.59 -12.64 14.09
N ASP A 300 13.50 -11.91 13.45
CA ASP A 300 14.38 -10.92 14.09
C ASP A 300 15.06 -11.46 15.36
N LEU A 301 15.46 -12.74 15.32
CA LEU A 301 16.14 -13.39 16.45
C LEU A 301 17.59 -12.94 16.52
N THR A 302 18.02 -12.56 17.71
CA THR A 302 19.44 -12.38 18.02
C THR A 302 20.18 -13.71 17.85
N PRO A 303 21.52 -13.68 17.69
CA PRO A 303 22.29 -14.91 17.55
C PRO A 303 22.12 -15.89 18.74
N GLY A 304 21.87 -15.38 19.94
CA GLY A 304 21.61 -16.20 21.14
C GLY A 304 20.24 -16.88 21.10
N GLU A 305 19.22 -16.13 20.70
CA GLU A 305 17.85 -16.61 20.54
C GLU A 305 17.74 -17.64 19.41
N ALA A 306 18.40 -17.42 18.27
CA ALA A 306 18.39 -18.34 17.13
C ALA A 306 19.06 -19.69 17.48
N ARG A 307 20.14 -19.66 18.27
CA ARG A 307 20.77 -20.89 18.77
C ARG A 307 19.82 -21.67 19.68
N LEU A 308 19.12 -21.01 20.60
CA LEU A 308 18.13 -21.66 21.45
C LEU A 308 16.96 -22.22 20.63
N ALA A 309 16.41 -21.43 19.71
CA ALA A 309 15.33 -21.85 18.82
C ALA A 309 15.69 -23.16 18.09
N ARG A 310 16.93 -23.29 17.59
CA ARG A 310 17.38 -24.52 16.92
C ARG A 310 17.41 -25.75 17.84
N GLU A 311 17.91 -25.61 19.08
CA GLU A 311 17.90 -26.73 20.04
C GLU A 311 16.46 -27.17 20.35
N ILE A 312 15.55 -26.21 20.52
CA ILE A 312 14.12 -26.50 20.75
C ILE A 312 13.46 -27.13 19.51
N ALA A 313 13.85 -26.71 18.31
CA ALA A 313 13.38 -27.29 17.04
C ALA A 313 13.81 -28.76 16.88
N SER A 314 14.98 -29.12 17.42
CA SER A 314 15.49 -30.50 17.46
C SER A 314 14.91 -31.36 18.59
N GLY A 315 13.97 -30.82 19.38
CA GLY A 315 13.32 -31.55 20.47
C GLY A 315 14.11 -31.58 21.79
N ALA A 316 15.14 -30.75 21.95
CA ALA A 316 15.89 -30.67 23.21
C ALA A 316 15.03 -30.09 24.35
N THR A 317 15.22 -30.60 25.56
CA THR A 317 14.67 -29.97 26.77
C THR A 317 15.44 -28.69 27.09
N LEU A 318 14.89 -27.84 27.95
CA LEU A 318 15.55 -26.59 28.35
C LEU A 318 16.85 -26.85 29.11
N GLU A 319 16.91 -27.95 29.85
CA GLU A 319 18.07 -28.42 30.57
C GLU A 319 19.17 -28.86 29.60
N THR A 320 18.83 -29.64 28.57
CA THR A 320 19.78 -30.04 27.53
C THR A 320 20.27 -28.85 26.73
N ALA A 321 19.38 -27.92 26.35
CA ALA A 321 19.75 -26.70 25.65
C ALA A 321 20.68 -25.79 26.49
N ALA A 322 20.46 -25.71 27.81
CA ALA A 322 21.33 -24.96 28.72
C ALA A 322 22.76 -25.53 28.73
N ILE A 323 22.89 -26.85 28.77
CA ILE A 323 24.19 -27.55 28.71
C ILE A 323 24.86 -27.31 27.36
N THR A 324 24.15 -27.57 26.25
CA THR A 324 24.69 -27.44 24.88
C THR A 324 25.15 -26.02 24.57
N LEU A 325 24.37 -25.02 25.01
CA LEU A 325 24.66 -23.61 24.73
C LEU A 325 25.59 -22.97 25.77
N LYS A 326 25.98 -23.70 26.81
CA LYS A 326 26.77 -23.20 27.95
C LYS A 326 26.13 -21.96 28.59
N LEU A 327 24.81 -22.00 28.76
CA LEU A 327 24.01 -20.93 29.38
C LEU A 327 23.38 -21.42 30.68
N SER A 328 23.04 -20.49 31.58
CA SER A 328 22.23 -20.85 32.75
C SER A 328 20.80 -21.20 32.34
N ILE A 329 20.14 -22.09 33.09
CA ILE A 329 18.72 -22.42 32.87
C ILE A 329 17.83 -21.17 32.96
N HIS A 330 18.21 -20.19 33.78
CA HIS A 330 17.50 -18.92 33.90
C HIS A 330 17.61 -18.08 32.62
N THR A 331 18.79 -18.04 32.00
CA THR A 331 19.02 -17.35 30.72
C THR A 331 18.24 -18.03 29.59
N VAL A 332 18.25 -19.36 29.56
CA VAL A 332 17.48 -20.14 28.57
C VAL A 332 15.97 -19.87 28.68
N ARG A 333 15.41 -19.80 29.89
CA ARG A 333 13.98 -19.44 30.10
C ARG A 333 13.67 -18.02 29.65
N SER A 334 14.58 -17.07 29.86
CA SER A 334 14.42 -15.69 29.40
C SER A 334 14.44 -15.59 27.88
N TYR A 335 15.41 -16.25 27.22
CA TYR A 335 15.48 -16.33 25.77
C TYR A 335 14.28 -17.05 25.18
N LEU A 336 13.79 -18.12 25.80
CA LEU A 336 12.58 -18.82 25.35
C LEU A 336 11.38 -17.87 25.31
N LYS A 337 11.18 -17.07 26.36
CA LYS A 337 10.10 -16.07 26.40
C LYS A 337 10.22 -15.03 25.28
N GLN A 338 11.44 -14.57 25.00
CA GLN A 338 11.70 -13.62 23.92
C GLN A 338 11.46 -14.24 22.54
N VAL A 339 11.96 -15.46 22.31
CA VAL A 339 11.74 -16.22 21.07
C VAL A 339 10.24 -16.43 20.85
N MET A 340 9.51 -16.89 21.86
CA MET A 340 8.07 -17.13 21.76
C MET A 340 7.28 -15.85 21.45
N ALA A 341 7.67 -14.71 22.03
CA ALA A 341 7.08 -13.42 21.71
C ALA A 341 7.35 -13.02 20.24
N LYS A 342 8.60 -13.18 19.77
CA LYS A 342 9.01 -12.85 18.40
C LYS A 342 8.42 -13.79 17.34
N THR A 343 8.12 -15.03 17.70
CA THR A 343 7.52 -16.02 16.81
C THR A 343 5.99 -16.10 16.93
N GLY A 344 5.38 -15.30 17.80
CA GLY A 344 3.92 -15.28 18.03
C GLY A 344 3.37 -16.55 18.68
N THR A 345 4.20 -17.32 19.38
CA THR A 345 3.82 -18.59 20.02
C THR A 345 3.59 -18.39 21.53
N ARG A 346 2.67 -19.16 22.11
CA ARG A 346 2.28 -19.07 23.53
C ARG A 346 2.74 -20.25 24.36
N ARG A 347 3.06 -21.39 23.73
CA ARG A 347 3.62 -22.57 24.41
C ARG A 347 4.90 -23.06 23.72
N GLN A 348 5.80 -23.70 24.47
CA GLN A 348 7.00 -24.32 23.89
C GLN A 348 6.61 -25.35 22.81
N ALA A 349 5.53 -26.12 23.00
CA ALA A 349 5.04 -27.06 21.98
C ALA A 349 4.59 -26.35 20.68
N GLU A 350 4.03 -25.15 20.76
CA GLU A 350 3.67 -24.33 19.60
C GLU A 350 4.92 -23.80 18.89
N LEU A 351 5.94 -23.40 19.67
CA LEU A 351 7.24 -23.01 19.16
C LEU A 351 7.96 -24.17 18.48
N THR A 352 7.97 -25.35 19.10
CA THR A 352 8.52 -26.57 18.50
C THR A 352 7.75 -26.93 17.24
N ALA A 353 6.42 -26.89 17.23
CA ALA A 353 5.64 -27.16 16.02
C ALA A 353 5.95 -26.15 14.88
N LEU A 354 6.12 -24.87 15.21
CA LEU A 354 6.52 -23.84 14.25
C LEU A 354 7.93 -24.11 13.69
N LEU A 355 8.90 -24.38 14.57
CA LEU A 355 10.32 -24.54 14.22
C LEU A 355 10.68 -25.92 13.65
N SER A 356 9.93 -26.96 14.02
CA SER A 356 10.02 -28.30 13.41
C SER A 356 9.23 -28.36 12.11
N GLY A 357 8.20 -27.50 11.95
CA GLY A 357 7.68 -27.15 10.63
C GLY A 357 8.75 -26.43 9.78
N LEU A 358 9.75 -25.81 10.43
CA LEU A 358 10.93 -25.21 9.82
C LEU A 358 12.07 -26.15 9.47
N GLY A 359 12.03 -27.41 9.91
CA GLY A 359 13.06 -28.42 9.59
C GLY A 359 12.51 -29.65 8.87
N PRO A 360 13.39 -30.54 8.39
CA PRO A 360 13.01 -31.69 7.62
C PRO A 360 12.51 -32.77 8.57
N ARG A 361 11.47 -33.48 8.19
CA ARG A 361 11.18 -34.78 8.81
C ARG A 361 12.26 -35.76 8.33
N GLY A 362 13.05 -36.31 9.25
CA GLY A 362 13.95 -37.43 8.96
C GLY A 362 13.16 -38.66 8.46
N PRO A 363 13.81 -39.59 7.75
CA PRO A 363 13.12 -40.73 7.16
C PRO A 363 12.52 -41.61 8.25
N MET A 364 11.25 -41.98 8.08
CA MET A 364 10.62 -43.07 8.83
C MET A 364 11.41 -44.36 8.55
N SER A 365 12.14 -44.84 9.56
CA SER A 365 12.68 -46.19 9.58
C SER A 365 11.53 -47.20 9.67
N MET A 366 11.48 -48.12 8.70
CA MET A 366 10.69 -49.36 8.76
C MET A 366 11.23 -50.32 9.82
#